data_AF-A0A9P7Z4J4-F1
#
_entry.id   AF-A0A9P7Z4J4-F1
#
_cell.length_a   1.000
_cell.length_b   1.000
_cell.length_c   1.000
_cell.angle_alpha   90.00
_cell.angle_beta   90.00
_cell.angle_gamma   90.00
#
_symmetry.space_group_name_H-M   'P 1'
#
loop_
_entity.id
_entity.type
_entity.pdbx_description
1 polymer ?
#
loop_
_entity_poly.entity_id
_entity_poly.type
_entity_poly.pdbx_seq_one_letter_code
_entity_poly.pdbx_strand_id
1 'polypeptide(L)'
;FSSNCLGAINGQGYITRVTGSGRNARLFRFITCMDIYFDDIILVDSPTFHLVFNDVANMRACHITIRGPNMGGTDGFDSIFDNNYLRHSEVTNRDRCISVKSPSQNVLIEDVYCNQSGGMSIGSL
;
A
#
# COMPACT_ATOMS: atom_id res chain seq x y z
N PHE A 1 -0.63 -8.35 -11.92
CA PHE A 1 -0.45 -9.58 -11.13
C PHE A 1 0.90 -10.22 -11.44
N SER A 2 1.38 -11.14 -10.60
CA SER A 2 2.50 -12.03 -10.93
C SER A 2 2.01 -13.47 -11.11
N SER A 3 2.37 -14.13 -12.21
CA SER A 3 1.89 -15.49 -12.50
C SER A 3 2.54 -16.58 -11.64
N ASN A 4 3.63 -16.28 -10.94
CA ASN A 4 4.35 -17.21 -10.08
C ASN A 4 4.41 -16.75 -8.62
N CYS A 5 3.70 -15.68 -8.26
CA CYS A 5 3.72 -15.07 -6.93
C CYS A 5 5.11 -14.57 -6.45
N LEU A 6 6.11 -14.51 -7.34
CA LEU A 6 7.47 -14.06 -7.03
C LEU A 6 7.79 -12.67 -7.57
N GLY A 7 6.86 -12.07 -8.33
CA GLY A 7 7.01 -10.71 -8.84
C GLY A 7 7.23 -9.73 -7.70
N ALA A 8 8.37 -9.05 -7.72
CA ALA A 8 8.75 -8.11 -6.68
C ALA A 8 9.23 -6.79 -7.29
N ILE A 9 8.90 -5.70 -6.61
CA ILE A 9 9.41 -4.37 -6.96
C ILE A 9 10.08 -3.79 -5.73
N ASN A 10 11.39 -3.56 -5.85
CA ASN A 10 12.22 -2.98 -4.81
C ASN A 10 12.46 -1.51 -5.12
N GLY A 11 11.96 -0.63 -4.25
CA GLY A 11 12.08 0.82 -4.40
C GLY A 11 13.46 1.38 -4.04
N GLN A 12 14.33 0.59 -3.40
CA GLN A 12 15.64 1.01 -2.88
C GLN A 12 15.58 2.33 -2.09
N GLY A 13 14.48 2.52 -1.35
CA GLY A 13 14.20 3.75 -0.62
C GLY A 13 15.21 4.08 0.45
N TYR A 14 15.98 3.09 0.94
CA TYR A 14 17.09 3.33 1.85
C TYR A 14 18.08 4.36 1.28
N ILE A 15 18.30 4.39 -0.04
CA ILE A 15 19.20 5.36 -0.70
C ILE A 15 18.70 6.78 -0.43
N THR A 16 17.40 7.04 -0.60
CA THR A 16 16.82 8.35 -0.30
C THR A 16 17.03 8.73 1.17
N ARG A 17 16.80 7.78 2.08
CA ARG A 17 16.91 8.00 3.53
C ARG A 17 18.34 8.32 3.97
N VAL A 18 19.33 7.60 3.44
CA VAL A 18 20.75 7.81 3.83
C VAL A 18 21.39 9.02 3.14
N THR A 19 20.96 9.36 1.93
CA THR A 19 21.50 10.52 1.19
C THR A 19 20.87 11.85 1.61
N GLY A 20 19.76 11.82 2.35
CA GLY A 20 19.02 13.04 2.71
C GLY A 20 18.48 13.82 1.51
N SER A 21 18.33 13.16 0.35
CA SER A 21 18.06 13.82 -0.93
C SER A 21 16.71 14.55 -1.02
N GLY A 22 15.82 14.38 -0.03
CA GLY A 22 14.46 14.94 -0.03
C GLY A 22 13.55 14.35 -1.11
N ARG A 23 14.00 13.30 -1.83
CA ARG A 23 13.25 12.68 -2.94
C ARG A 23 12.14 11.77 -2.42
N ASN A 24 10.91 12.26 -2.42
CA ASN A 24 9.76 11.58 -1.82
C ASN A 24 8.92 10.76 -2.82
N ALA A 25 9.58 9.94 -3.63
CA ALA A 25 8.86 9.07 -4.56
C ALA A 25 8.03 8.02 -3.78
N ARG A 26 6.85 7.71 -4.31
CA ARG A 26 5.99 6.60 -3.85
C ARG A 26 6.13 5.46 -4.84
N LEU A 27 5.99 4.22 -4.40
CA LEU A 27 6.33 3.06 -5.23
C LEU A 27 5.28 2.82 -6.33
N PHE A 28 4.00 2.74 -5.94
CA PHE A 28 2.88 2.59 -6.88
C PHE A 28 1.75 3.54 -6.57
N ARG A 29 1.14 4.07 -7.63
CA ARG A 29 0.00 4.99 -7.55
C ARG A 29 -1.03 4.62 -8.60
N PHE A 30 -2.24 4.33 -8.14
CA PHE A 30 -3.45 4.22 -8.97
C PHE A 30 -4.25 5.49 -8.76
N ILE A 31 -4.45 6.26 -9.83
CA ILE A 31 -5.12 7.57 -9.79
C ILE A 31 -6.28 7.52 -10.77
N THR A 32 -7.51 7.77 -10.31
CA THR A 32 -8.72 7.79 -11.18
C THR A 32 -8.83 6.52 -12.02
N CYS A 33 -8.73 5.36 -11.36
CA CYS A 33 -8.72 4.06 -12.02
C CYS A 33 -9.94 3.24 -11.61
N MET A 34 -10.48 2.45 -12.54
CA MET A 34 -11.66 1.61 -12.30
C MET A 34 -11.39 0.18 -12.78
N ASP A 35 -12.08 -0.79 -12.20
CA ASP A 35 -12.09 -2.21 -12.60
C ASP A 35 -10.69 -2.83 -12.58
N ILE A 36 -10.00 -2.73 -11.43
CA ILE A 36 -8.62 -3.18 -11.25
C ILE A 36 -8.55 -4.53 -10.55
N TYR A 37 -7.69 -5.40 -11.06
CA TYR A 37 -7.21 -6.61 -10.37
C TYR A 37 -5.74 -6.46 -10.04
N PHE A 38 -5.41 -6.39 -8.74
CA PHE A 38 -4.05 -6.22 -8.26
C PHE A 38 -3.68 -7.32 -7.28
N ASP A 39 -3.12 -8.41 -7.82
CA ASP A 39 -2.92 -9.65 -7.08
C ASP A 39 -1.47 -10.17 -7.16
N ASP A 40 -1.06 -10.93 -6.14
CA ASP A 40 0.15 -11.77 -6.09
C ASP A 40 1.46 -10.98 -6.37
N ILE A 41 1.73 -9.92 -5.62
CA ILE A 41 2.94 -9.09 -5.80
C ILE A 41 3.58 -8.67 -4.48
N ILE A 42 4.91 -8.55 -4.52
CA ILE A 42 5.74 -8.16 -3.38
C ILE A 42 6.29 -6.74 -3.61
N LEU A 43 6.10 -5.86 -2.62
CA LEU A 43 6.56 -4.47 -2.66
C LEU A 43 7.55 -4.23 -1.52
N VAL A 44 8.76 -3.79 -1.86
CA VAL A 44 9.88 -3.72 -0.91
C VAL A 44 10.48 -2.33 -0.89
N ASP A 45 10.76 -1.84 0.32
CA ASP A 45 11.60 -0.68 0.61
C ASP A 45 11.24 0.56 -0.20
N SER A 46 9.97 0.96 -0.20
CA SER A 46 9.57 2.22 -0.85
C SER A 46 10.34 3.41 -0.26
N PRO A 47 10.70 4.44 -1.07
CA PRO A 47 11.25 5.69 -0.54
C PRO A 47 10.29 6.39 0.43
N THR A 48 8.99 6.33 0.15
CA THR A 48 7.91 6.76 1.05
C THR A 48 6.79 5.71 1.07
N PHE A 49 5.60 6.03 0.56
CA PHE A 49 4.44 5.12 0.60
C PHE A 49 4.59 4.01 -0.43
N HIS A 50 4.10 2.81 -0.13
CA HIS A 50 4.17 1.67 -1.03
C HIS A 50 3.03 1.72 -2.04
N LEU A 51 1.77 1.74 -1.60
CA LEU A 51 0.60 1.82 -2.45
C LEU A 51 -0.24 3.06 -2.14
N VAL A 52 -0.58 3.79 -3.20
CA VAL A 52 -1.54 4.88 -3.17
C VAL A 52 -2.69 4.56 -4.10
N PHE A 53 -3.89 4.59 -3.55
CA PHE A 53 -5.14 4.54 -4.32
C PHE A 53 -5.83 5.88 -4.13
N ASN A 54 -5.93 6.66 -5.20
CA ASN A 54 -6.61 7.95 -5.17
C ASN A 54 -7.75 7.91 -6.18
N ASP A 55 -8.98 7.92 -5.68
CA ASP A 55 -10.18 7.81 -6.49
C ASP A 55 -10.19 6.52 -7.33
N VAL A 56 -10.19 5.37 -6.62
CA VAL A 56 -10.18 4.05 -7.23
C VAL A 56 -11.50 3.34 -6.98
N ALA A 57 -12.10 2.79 -8.03
CA ALA A 57 -13.38 2.09 -7.96
C ALA A 57 -13.32 0.64 -8.46
N ASN A 58 -14.15 -0.22 -7.87
CA ASN A 58 -14.30 -1.62 -8.28
C ASN A 58 -12.97 -2.42 -8.30
N MET A 59 -12.05 -2.14 -7.38
CA MET A 59 -10.82 -2.91 -7.26
C MET A 59 -11.02 -4.18 -6.45
N ARG A 60 -10.37 -5.24 -6.92
CA ARG A 60 -10.01 -6.40 -6.11
C ARG A 60 -8.50 -6.46 -5.95
N ALA A 61 -8.03 -6.47 -4.70
CA ALA A 61 -6.63 -6.65 -4.36
C ALA A 61 -6.43 -7.81 -3.39
N CYS A 62 -5.52 -8.73 -3.71
CA CYS A 62 -5.32 -9.97 -2.96
C CYS A 62 -3.85 -10.40 -2.94
N HIS A 63 -3.40 -11.06 -1.86
CA HIS A 63 -2.04 -11.63 -1.78
C HIS A 63 -0.93 -10.60 -2.04
N ILE A 64 -1.03 -9.46 -1.36
CA ILE A 64 -0.04 -8.39 -1.44
C ILE A 64 0.87 -8.47 -0.23
N THR A 65 2.18 -8.52 -0.46
CA THR A 65 3.18 -8.47 0.61
C THR A 65 3.95 -7.17 0.54
N ILE A 66 3.92 -6.39 1.62
CA ILE A 66 4.64 -5.12 1.74
C ILE A 66 5.68 -5.21 2.85
N ARG A 67 6.93 -4.88 2.52
CA ARG A 67 8.06 -4.81 3.47
C ARG A 67 8.73 -3.44 3.38
N GLY A 68 8.33 -2.54 4.28
CA GLY A 68 8.88 -1.22 4.46
C GLY A 68 9.89 -1.12 5.62
N PRO A 69 10.59 0.02 5.74
CA PRO A 69 11.52 0.26 6.84
C PRO A 69 10.78 0.51 8.16
N ASN A 70 11.54 0.43 9.26
CA ASN A 70 11.06 0.64 10.61
C ASN A 70 10.90 2.14 10.96
N MET A 71 10.18 2.91 10.14
CA MET A 71 9.92 4.35 10.38
C MET A 71 8.57 4.83 9.82
N GLY A 72 8.12 5.99 10.28
CA GLY A 72 6.96 6.70 9.74
C GLY A 72 7.15 7.16 8.29
N GLY A 73 6.07 7.55 7.62
CA GLY A 73 6.06 8.01 6.23
C GLY A 73 6.22 6.90 5.19
N THR A 74 5.96 5.64 5.58
CA THR A 74 6.13 4.45 4.72
C THR A 74 4.90 3.57 4.66
N ASP A 75 3.75 4.22 4.57
CA ASP A 75 2.42 3.63 4.50
C ASP A 75 2.37 2.43 3.54
N GLY A 76 1.68 1.37 3.96
CA GLY A 76 1.42 0.19 3.14
C GLY A 76 0.42 0.55 2.06
N PHE A 77 -0.82 0.81 2.48
CA PHE A 77 -1.92 1.23 1.62
C PHE A 77 -2.47 2.59 2.11
N ASP A 78 -2.40 3.62 1.28
CA ASP A 78 -3.01 4.94 1.49
C ASP A 78 -4.12 5.12 0.46
N SER A 79 -5.38 5.08 0.89
CA SER A 79 -6.48 4.68 0.00
C SER A 79 -7.72 5.54 0.09
N ILE A 80 -8.17 6.05 -1.06
CA ILE A 80 -9.51 6.60 -1.30
C ILE A 80 -10.23 5.64 -2.26
N PHE A 81 -11.28 5.00 -1.75
CA PHE A 81 -11.92 3.84 -2.37
C PHE A 81 -13.43 4.04 -2.55
N ASP A 82 -13.95 3.67 -3.73
CA ASP A 82 -15.39 3.45 -3.97
C ASP A 82 -15.68 2.00 -4.40
N ASN A 83 -16.37 1.20 -3.58
CA ASN A 83 -16.69 -0.20 -3.87
C ASN A 83 -15.44 -1.09 -4.11
N ASN A 84 -14.56 -1.20 -3.10
CA ASN A 84 -13.30 -1.94 -3.23
C ASN A 84 -13.17 -3.06 -2.20
N TYR A 85 -12.46 -4.13 -2.59
CA TYR A 85 -12.23 -5.31 -1.78
C TYR A 85 -10.74 -5.66 -1.70
N LEU A 86 -10.18 -5.60 -0.49
CA LEU A 86 -8.78 -5.92 -0.21
C LEU A 86 -8.70 -7.06 0.80
N ARG A 87 -7.92 -8.11 0.48
CA ARG A 87 -7.76 -9.25 1.40
C ARG A 87 -6.40 -9.93 1.35
N HIS A 88 -6.16 -10.84 2.30
CA HIS A 88 -5.00 -11.73 2.36
C HIS A 88 -3.66 -11.01 2.11
N SER A 89 -3.47 -9.88 2.79
CA SER A 89 -2.30 -9.03 2.58
C SER A 89 -1.51 -8.84 3.86
N GLU A 90 -0.19 -8.75 3.74
CA GLU A 90 0.70 -8.55 4.88
C GLU A 90 1.49 -7.25 4.70
N VAL A 91 1.57 -6.45 5.77
CA VAL A 91 2.33 -5.20 5.78
C VAL A 91 3.25 -5.15 6.99
N THR A 92 4.54 -4.91 6.74
CA THR A 92 5.54 -4.53 7.75
C THR A 92 6.07 -3.14 7.45
N ASN A 93 5.98 -2.23 8.42
CA ASN A 93 6.49 -0.85 8.36
C ASN A 93 6.42 -0.21 9.76
N ARG A 94 6.54 1.11 9.93
CA ARG A 94 6.14 1.78 11.20
C ARG A 94 5.21 2.95 10.97
N ASP A 95 4.40 2.84 9.93
CA ASP A 95 3.30 3.74 9.68
C ASP A 95 2.03 2.94 9.34
N ARG A 96 1.06 3.55 8.65
CA ARG A 96 -0.22 2.89 8.37
C ARG A 96 -0.01 1.58 7.62
N CYS A 97 -0.62 0.51 8.13
CA CYS A 97 -0.77 -0.77 7.47
C CYS A 97 -1.68 -0.57 6.25
N ILE A 98 -2.93 -0.23 6.54
CA ILE A 98 -3.95 0.21 5.60
C ILE A 98 -4.62 1.45 6.19
N SER A 99 -4.70 2.51 5.40
CA SER A 99 -5.39 3.75 5.74
C SER A 99 -6.49 4.00 4.73
N VAL A 100 -7.74 4.00 5.20
CA VAL A 100 -8.91 4.39 4.41
C VAL A 100 -9.17 5.87 4.64
N LYS A 101 -9.18 6.68 3.58
CA LYS A 101 -9.29 8.14 3.60
C LYS A 101 -10.65 8.60 3.08
N SER A 102 -10.97 9.88 3.32
CA SER A 102 -12.16 10.51 2.73
C SER A 102 -11.92 10.85 1.25
N PRO A 103 -12.92 10.71 0.36
CA PRO A 103 -14.29 10.21 0.59
C PRO A 103 -14.46 8.73 0.19
N SER A 104 -14.13 7.78 1.07
CA SER A 104 -14.34 6.35 0.75
C SER A 104 -15.74 5.85 1.08
N GLN A 105 -16.25 4.91 0.28
CA GLN A 105 -17.50 4.19 0.53
C GLN A 105 -17.43 2.73 0.04
N ASN A 106 -18.26 1.87 0.63
CA ASN A 106 -18.39 0.46 0.22
C ASN A 106 -17.04 -0.31 0.20
N VAL A 107 -16.26 -0.19 1.27
CA VAL A 107 -14.94 -0.83 1.39
C VAL A 107 -15.01 -2.08 2.27
N LEU A 108 -14.52 -3.22 1.75
CA LEU A 108 -14.31 -4.43 2.53
C LEU A 108 -12.81 -4.75 2.62
N ILE A 109 -12.31 -4.87 3.85
CA ILE A 109 -10.92 -5.24 4.14
C ILE A 109 -10.94 -6.40 5.14
N GLU A 110 -10.35 -7.54 4.78
CA GLU A 110 -10.31 -8.72 5.66
C GLU A 110 -9.03 -9.56 5.48
N ASP A 111 -8.73 -10.43 6.43
CA ASP A 111 -7.54 -11.30 6.40
C ASP A 111 -6.22 -10.55 6.15
N VAL A 112 -6.05 -9.42 6.84
CA VAL A 112 -4.84 -8.59 6.75
C VAL A 112 -3.95 -8.82 7.97
N TYR A 113 -2.66 -9.07 7.72
CA TYR A 113 -1.67 -9.13 8.77
C TYR A 113 -0.78 -7.88 8.80
N CYS A 114 -1.05 -7.00 9.76
CA CYS A 114 -0.20 -5.85 10.04
C CYS A 114 0.98 -6.28 10.93
N ASN A 115 1.95 -6.95 10.31
CA ASN A 115 3.11 -7.54 10.99
C ASN A 115 4.17 -6.49 11.32
N GLN A 116 4.18 -6.03 12.58
CA GLN A 116 5.00 -4.90 13.02
C GLN A 116 4.75 -3.70 12.09
N SER A 117 3.57 -3.11 12.22
CA SER A 117 3.13 -1.93 11.49
C SER A 117 2.57 -0.91 12.48
N GLY A 118 2.36 0.34 12.05
CA GLY A 118 1.59 1.33 12.80
C GLY A 118 0.10 0.98 12.92
N GLY A 119 -0.38 0.00 12.15
CA GLY A 119 -1.74 -0.55 12.25
C GLY A 119 -2.71 0.01 11.20
N MET A 120 -3.95 -0.46 11.25
CA MET A 120 -5.01 0.04 10.37
C MET A 120 -5.58 1.36 10.89
N SER A 121 -6.05 2.20 9.97
CA SER A 121 -6.62 3.51 10.32
C SER A 121 -7.72 3.92 9.36
N ILE A 122 -8.62 4.75 9.87
CA ILE A 122 -9.52 5.56 9.06
C ILE A 122 -9.08 7.01 9.24
N GLY A 123 -8.80 7.69 8.13
CA GLY A 123 -8.40 9.08 8.10
C GLY A 123 -6.88 9.31 8.06
N SER A 124 -6.39 10.53 8.31
CA SER A 124 -7.17 11.71 8.71
C SER A 124 -8.31 12.03 7.74
N LEU A 125 -9.42 12.50 8.32
CA LEU A 125 -10.67 12.82 7.63
C LEU A 125 -10.66 14.25 7.10
#